data_AF-A0A944MD98-F1
#
_entry.id   AF-A0A944MD98-F1
#
_cell.length_a   1.000
_cell.length_b   1.000
_cell.length_c   1.000
_cell.angle_alpha   90.00
_cell.angle_beta   90.00
_cell.angle_gamma   90.00
#
_symmetry.space_group_name_H-M   'P 1'
#
loop_
_entity.id
_entity.type
_entity.pdbx_description
1 polymer ?
#
loop_
_entity_poly.entity_id
_entity_poly.type
_entity_poly.pdbx_seq_one_letter_code
_entity_poly.pdbx_strand_id
1 'polypeptide(L)'
;MNSLFKKGSTKLLILLLLADLAFIVVHIIFELFLKSNTLFSINRDLGYAEVYQYIKEFWILVLLFVLAVKSKRMIYFSWSLLFLYLLLDDSLQLHENIGSYLANHHQLQPVFRLRAQDLGELMVFVSVGFLLFSFVGGAYFYSDDSGKEISKHLFILVISLAFFGGLVDMLHIAVSFGKPVFALIEDGGEMIIMSIIVWYVFDIRSHQLYNSDNAIIVEQNR
;
A
#
# COMPACT_ATOMS: atom_id res chain seq x y z
N MET A 1 10.89 -20.32 -17.49
CA MET A 1 10.36 -18.97 -17.20
C MET A 1 10.53 -18.11 -18.45
N ASN A 2 9.45 -17.61 -19.06
CA ASN A 2 9.54 -16.93 -20.36
C ASN A 2 10.12 -15.51 -20.18
N SER A 3 11.24 -15.20 -20.83
CA SER A 3 12.03 -13.99 -20.56
C SER A 3 11.29 -12.67 -20.85
N LEU A 4 10.27 -12.71 -21.69
CA LEU A 4 9.47 -11.56 -22.10
C LEU A 4 8.59 -11.01 -20.97
N PHE A 5 7.91 -11.87 -20.21
CA PHE A 5 7.04 -11.43 -19.10
C PHE A 5 7.84 -10.88 -17.93
N LYS A 6 8.96 -11.55 -17.58
CA LYS A 6 9.91 -11.05 -16.57
C LYS A 6 10.44 -9.67 -16.96
N LYS A 7 10.73 -9.45 -18.25
CA LYS A 7 11.12 -8.13 -18.77
C LYS A 7 9.98 -7.11 -18.69
N GLY A 8 8.74 -7.51 -18.96
CA GLY A 8 7.56 -6.65 -18.90
C GLY A 8 7.25 -6.15 -17.48
N SER A 9 7.19 -7.06 -16.50
CA SER A 9 6.97 -6.69 -15.10
C SER A 9 8.11 -5.83 -14.56
N THR A 10 9.36 -6.16 -14.88
CA THR A 10 10.52 -5.35 -14.46
C THR A 10 10.48 -3.93 -15.05
N LYS A 11 10.05 -3.77 -16.31
CA LYS A 11 9.87 -2.43 -16.92
C LYS A 11 8.81 -1.61 -16.20
N LEU A 12 7.71 -2.25 -15.79
CA LEU A 12 6.67 -1.59 -14.99
C LEU A 12 7.23 -1.10 -13.65
N LEU A 13 7.97 -1.95 -12.92
CA LEU A 13 8.60 -1.54 -11.67
C LEU A 13 9.54 -0.35 -11.85
N ILE A 14 10.41 -0.40 -12.87
CA ILE A 14 11.33 0.71 -13.18
C ILE A 14 10.55 1.99 -13.44
N LEU A 15 9.47 1.93 -14.22
CA LEU A 15 8.64 3.11 -14.51
C LEU A 15 8.01 3.69 -13.23
N LEU A 16 7.45 2.83 -12.37
CA LEU A 16 6.84 3.25 -11.11
C LEU A 16 7.87 3.90 -10.17
N LEU A 17 9.05 3.29 -10.01
CA LEU A 17 10.13 3.82 -9.18
C LEU A 17 10.73 5.12 -9.73
N LEU A 18 10.82 5.27 -11.05
CA LEU A 18 11.24 6.53 -11.66
C LEU A 18 10.23 7.65 -11.42
N ALA A 19 8.93 7.34 -11.43
CA ALA A 19 7.89 8.29 -11.07
C ALA A 19 7.97 8.66 -9.58
N ASP A 20 8.18 7.69 -8.69
CA ASP A 20 8.40 7.94 -7.25
C ASP A 20 9.59 8.87 -7.03
N LEU A 21 10.72 8.57 -7.67
CA LEU A 21 11.91 9.40 -7.60
C LEU A 21 11.65 10.81 -8.14
N ALA A 22 10.87 10.95 -9.20
CA ALA A 22 10.50 12.26 -9.73
C ALA A 22 9.70 13.08 -8.70
N PHE A 23 8.71 12.48 -8.03
CA PHE A 23 7.95 13.16 -6.97
C PHE A 23 8.85 13.57 -5.79
N ILE A 24 9.72 12.67 -5.34
CA ILE A 24 10.69 12.93 -4.26
C ILE A 24 11.62 14.09 -4.63
N VAL A 25 12.21 14.08 -5.83
CA VAL A 25 13.10 15.14 -6.30
C VAL A 25 12.37 16.47 -6.45
N VAL A 26 11.15 16.44 -7.00
CA VAL A 26 10.31 17.63 -7.14
C VAL A 26 10.00 18.23 -5.77
N HIS A 27 9.59 17.42 -4.78
CA HIS A 27 9.35 17.89 -3.41
C HIS A 27 10.58 18.56 -2.79
N ILE A 28 11.77 17.94 -2.90
CA ILE A 28 13.03 18.53 -2.39
C ILE A 28 13.31 19.90 -3.04
N ILE A 29 13.15 20.01 -4.36
CA ILE A 29 13.34 21.28 -5.07
C ILE A 29 12.31 22.33 -4.62
N PHE A 30 11.05 21.93 -4.45
CA PHE A 30 9.99 22.85 -4.06
C PHE A 30 10.17 23.38 -2.63
N GLU A 31 10.51 22.51 -1.68
CA GLU A 31 10.79 22.88 -0.28
C GLU A 31 12.00 23.84 -0.16
N LEU A 32 13.05 23.60 -0.95
CA LEU A 32 14.27 24.41 -0.89
C LEU A 32 14.18 25.75 -1.61
N PHE A 33 13.46 25.84 -2.75
CA PHE A 33 13.59 26.99 -3.65
C PHE A 33 12.30 27.74 -3.98
N LEU A 34 11.13 27.07 -4.00
CA LEU A 34 9.95 27.64 -4.66
C LEU A 34 8.82 28.06 -3.71
N LYS A 35 8.61 27.36 -2.57
CA LYS A 35 7.67 27.66 -1.46
C LYS A 35 6.27 28.22 -1.78
N SER A 36 5.83 28.20 -3.04
CA SER A 36 4.66 28.96 -3.52
C SER A 36 3.48 28.09 -3.95
N ASN A 37 3.71 26.81 -4.25
CA ASN A 37 2.65 25.85 -4.56
C ASN A 37 2.87 24.54 -3.80
N THR A 38 1.97 24.23 -2.87
CA THR A 38 2.06 23.07 -1.97
C THR A 38 1.57 21.77 -2.60
N LEU A 39 0.91 21.81 -3.77
CA LEU A 39 0.37 20.61 -4.45
C LEU A 39 1.45 19.63 -4.93
N PHE A 40 2.69 20.12 -5.08
CA PHE A 40 3.86 19.32 -5.45
C PHE A 40 4.62 18.77 -4.24
N SER A 41 4.19 19.11 -3.01
CA SER A 41 4.72 18.48 -1.82
C SER A 41 4.20 17.04 -1.71
N ILE A 42 5.06 16.11 -1.30
CA ILE A 42 4.62 14.72 -1.08
C ILE A 42 3.74 14.60 0.17
N ASN A 43 4.01 15.40 1.20
CA ASN A 43 3.29 15.39 2.49
C ASN A 43 1.96 16.15 2.47
N ARG A 44 1.42 16.43 1.27
CA ARG A 44 0.23 17.28 1.13
C ARG A 44 -0.96 16.41 0.80
N ASP A 45 -1.94 16.43 1.71
CA ASP A 45 -3.26 15.87 1.45
C ASP A 45 -3.89 16.49 0.19
N LEU A 46 -4.47 15.61 -0.61
CA LEU A 46 -5.00 15.76 -1.96
C LEU A 46 -3.97 16.32 -2.95
N GLY A 47 -2.68 16.17 -2.65
CA GLY A 47 -1.56 16.53 -3.52
C GLY A 47 -1.35 15.54 -4.66
N TYR A 48 -0.50 15.89 -5.63
CA TYR A 48 -0.27 15.03 -6.80
C TYR A 48 0.38 13.69 -6.44
N ALA A 49 1.24 13.66 -5.42
CA ALA A 49 1.90 12.44 -4.97
C ALA A 49 0.91 11.48 -4.31
N GLU A 50 0.00 11.99 -3.48
CA GLU A 50 -1.03 11.20 -2.82
C GLU A 50 -2.05 10.63 -3.82
N VAL A 51 -2.54 11.44 -4.77
CA VAL A 51 -3.42 10.95 -5.84
C VAL A 51 -2.72 9.85 -6.66
N TYR A 52 -1.41 9.95 -6.84
CA TYR A 52 -0.64 8.90 -7.49
C TYR A 52 -0.54 7.62 -6.64
N GLN A 53 -0.50 7.72 -5.31
CA GLN A 53 -0.62 6.58 -4.40
C GLN A 53 -2.00 5.90 -4.53
N TYR A 54 -3.10 6.68 -4.54
CA TYR A 54 -4.45 6.15 -4.73
C TYR A 54 -4.61 5.37 -6.05
N ILE A 55 -3.96 5.84 -7.13
CA ILE A 55 -3.96 5.12 -8.41
C ILE A 55 -3.26 3.75 -8.26
N LYS A 56 -2.17 3.66 -7.48
CA LYS A 56 -1.49 2.39 -7.22
C LYS A 56 -2.38 1.44 -6.40
N GLU A 57 -3.00 1.91 -5.33
CA GLU A 57 -3.94 1.14 -4.52
C GLU A 57 -5.10 0.61 -5.35
N PHE A 58 -5.70 1.47 -6.16
CA PHE A 58 -6.75 1.10 -7.10
C PHE A 58 -6.30 -0.04 -8.02
N TRP A 59 -5.11 0.05 -8.60
CA TRP A 59 -4.60 -1.01 -9.46
C TRP A 59 -4.28 -2.30 -8.70
N ILE A 60 -3.77 -2.23 -7.48
CA ILE A 60 -3.56 -3.42 -6.63
C ILE A 60 -4.90 -4.10 -6.36
N LEU A 61 -5.91 -3.34 -5.93
CA LEU A 61 -7.28 -3.78 -5.73
C LEU A 61 -7.82 -4.50 -6.97
N VAL A 62 -7.78 -3.85 -8.13
CA VAL A 62 -8.31 -4.39 -9.38
C VAL A 62 -7.58 -5.67 -9.79
N LEU A 63 -6.25 -5.68 -9.72
CA LEU A 63 -5.45 -6.84 -10.12
C LEU A 63 -5.71 -8.04 -9.21
N LEU A 64 -5.78 -7.83 -7.89
CA LEU A 64 -6.12 -8.87 -6.91
C LEU A 64 -7.56 -9.38 -7.10
N PHE A 65 -8.51 -8.49 -7.34
CA PHE A 65 -9.90 -8.88 -7.60
C PHE A 65 -10.02 -9.73 -8.87
N VAL A 66 -9.35 -9.33 -9.95
CA VAL A 66 -9.30 -10.11 -11.19
C VAL A 66 -8.66 -11.48 -10.96
N LEU A 67 -7.55 -11.54 -10.21
CA LEU A 67 -6.93 -12.80 -9.81
C LEU A 67 -7.92 -13.69 -9.04
N ALA A 68 -8.65 -13.13 -8.09
CA ALA A 68 -9.64 -13.85 -7.29
C ALA A 68 -10.73 -14.49 -8.15
N VAL A 69 -11.30 -13.72 -9.08
CA VAL A 69 -12.36 -14.18 -9.99
C VAL A 69 -11.84 -15.25 -10.95
N LYS A 70 -10.64 -15.06 -11.51
CA LYS A 70 -10.07 -15.97 -12.52
C LYS A 70 -9.57 -17.28 -11.91
N SER A 71 -8.90 -17.22 -10.76
CA SER A 71 -8.38 -18.42 -10.11
C SER A 71 -9.39 -19.08 -9.16
N LYS A 72 -10.51 -18.41 -8.85
CA LYS A 72 -11.50 -18.83 -7.83
C LYS A 72 -10.86 -19.07 -6.46
N ARG A 73 -9.87 -18.26 -6.09
CA ARG A 73 -9.16 -18.38 -4.81
C ARG A 73 -9.54 -17.23 -3.89
N MET A 74 -10.11 -17.56 -2.74
CA MET A 74 -10.56 -16.58 -1.76
C MET A 74 -9.42 -15.71 -1.21
N ILE A 75 -8.18 -16.21 -1.20
CA ILE A 75 -7.03 -15.44 -0.70
C ILE A 75 -6.82 -14.13 -1.46
N TYR A 76 -6.95 -14.13 -2.79
CA TYR A 76 -6.84 -12.91 -3.58
C TYR A 76 -8.00 -11.96 -3.34
N PHE A 77 -9.20 -12.50 -3.07
CA PHE A 77 -10.37 -11.69 -2.71
C PHE A 77 -10.18 -11.02 -1.34
N SER A 78 -9.66 -11.75 -0.35
CA SER A 78 -9.37 -11.20 0.97
C SER A 78 -8.33 -10.08 0.93
N TRP A 79 -7.26 -10.25 0.14
CA TRP A 79 -6.29 -9.18 -0.09
C TRP A 79 -6.90 -8.01 -0.87
N SER A 80 -7.74 -8.27 -1.87
CA SER A 80 -8.48 -7.22 -2.58
C SER A 80 -9.36 -6.41 -1.63
N LEU A 81 -10.06 -7.05 -0.68
CA LEU A 81 -10.87 -6.34 0.32
C LEU A 81 -10.00 -5.47 1.25
N LEU A 82 -8.82 -5.95 1.63
CA LEU A 82 -7.86 -5.17 2.41
C LEU A 82 -7.41 -3.92 1.65
N PHE A 83 -7.01 -4.04 0.38
CA PHE A 83 -6.62 -2.88 -0.43
C PHE A 83 -7.79 -1.96 -0.79
N LEU A 84 -9.02 -2.49 -0.86
CA LEU A 84 -10.21 -1.64 -0.94
C LEU A 84 -10.37 -0.79 0.32
N TYR A 85 -10.15 -1.39 1.50
CA TYR A 85 -10.19 -0.61 2.75
C TYR A 85 -9.10 0.46 2.75
N LEU A 86 -7.84 0.14 2.44
CA LEU A 86 -6.75 1.12 2.41
C LEU A 86 -7.09 2.31 1.49
N LEU A 87 -7.55 2.03 0.27
CA LEU A 87 -7.96 3.08 -0.66
C LEU A 87 -9.09 3.97 -0.13
N LEU A 88 -10.08 3.38 0.54
CA LEU A 88 -11.17 4.14 1.14
C LEU A 88 -10.71 4.90 2.39
N ASP A 89 -9.82 4.31 3.18
CA ASP A 89 -9.25 4.89 4.39
C ASP A 89 -8.46 6.14 4.06
N ASP A 90 -7.55 6.07 3.08
CA ASP A 90 -6.71 7.20 2.69
C ASP A 90 -7.52 8.27 1.94
N SER A 91 -8.35 7.89 0.97
CA SER A 91 -9.12 8.88 0.18
C SER A 91 -10.26 9.58 0.94
N LEU A 92 -10.76 8.97 2.03
CA LEU A 92 -11.83 9.55 2.86
C LEU A 92 -11.32 9.91 4.27
N GLN A 93 -10.03 9.76 4.54
CA GLN A 93 -9.39 10.00 5.85
C GLN A 93 -10.15 9.28 6.98
N LEU A 94 -10.50 8.02 6.80
CA LEU A 94 -11.36 7.30 7.76
C LEU A 94 -10.62 7.11 9.09
N HIS A 95 -9.34 6.72 9.06
CA HIS A 95 -8.54 6.55 10.28
C HIS A 95 -8.37 7.86 11.06
N GLU A 96 -8.21 9.00 10.40
CA GLU A 96 -8.15 10.31 11.07
C GLU A 96 -9.48 10.69 11.72
N ASN A 97 -10.58 10.56 10.96
CA ASN A 97 -11.91 10.94 11.43
C ASN A 97 -12.39 10.04 12.58
N ILE A 98 -12.21 8.72 12.45
CA ILE A 98 -12.56 7.75 13.49
C ILE A 98 -11.58 7.86 14.66
N GLY A 99 -10.28 8.06 14.39
CA GLY A 99 -9.26 8.24 15.42
C GLY A 99 -9.53 9.46 16.29
N SER A 100 -9.86 10.60 15.67
CA SER A 100 -10.28 11.82 16.36
C SER A 100 -11.56 11.59 17.20
N TYR A 101 -12.54 10.86 16.65
CA TYR A 101 -13.74 10.48 17.41
C TYR A 101 -13.40 9.63 18.65
N LEU A 102 -12.58 8.59 18.50
CA LEU A 102 -12.17 7.70 19.59
C LEU A 102 -11.36 8.45 20.65
N ALA A 103 -10.43 9.31 20.23
CA ALA A 103 -9.63 10.14 21.12
C ALA A 103 -10.51 11.02 22.03
N ASN A 104 -11.51 11.67 21.44
CA ASN A 104 -12.46 12.51 22.17
C ASN A 104 -13.40 11.68 23.07
N HIS A 105 -13.92 10.56 22.55
CA HIS A 105 -14.85 9.70 23.27
C HIS A 105 -14.23 9.07 24.52
N HIS A 106 -12.99 8.57 24.39
CA HIS A 106 -12.24 7.97 25.50
C HIS A 106 -11.42 8.98 26.32
N GLN A 107 -11.50 10.28 25.98
CA GLN A 107 -10.75 11.35 26.63
C GLN A 107 -9.24 11.05 26.72
N LEU A 108 -8.70 10.51 25.63
CA LEU A 108 -7.28 10.14 25.56
C LEU A 108 -6.43 11.37 25.84
N GLN A 109 -5.37 11.17 26.61
CA GLN A 109 -4.41 12.22 26.92
C GLN A 109 -3.20 12.09 26.00
N PRO A 110 -2.58 13.20 25.58
CA PRO A 110 -1.30 13.17 24.87
C PRO A 110 -0.24 12.40 25.68
N VAL A 111 0.48 11.47 25.04
CA VAL A 111 1.58 10.71 25.67
C VAL A 111 2.78 10.71 24.73
N PHE A 112 4.00 10.76 25.27
CA PHE A 112 5.25 10.74 24.48
C PHE A 112 5.31 11.81 23.37
N ARG A 113 4.67 12.98 23.59
CA ARG A 113 4.51 14.09 22.63
C ARG A 113 3.59 13.81 21.44
N LEU A 114 2.98 12.63 21.37
CA LEU A 114 1.90 12.35 20.44
C LEU A 114 0.63 13.06 20.88
N ARG A 115 -0.14 13.52 19.92
CA ARG A 115 -1.48 14.06 20.11
C ARG A 115 -2.40 12.93 20.57
N ALA A 116 -3.49 13.28 21.25
CA ALA A 116 -4.53 12.32 21.59
C ALA A 116 -5.13 11.66 20.32
N GLN A 117 -5.21 12.43 19.23
CA GLN A 117 -5.67 11.95 17.92
C GLN A 117 -4.78 10.82 17.38
N ASP A 118 -3.45 10.97 17.40
CA ASP A 118 -2.50 9.94 16.91
C ASP A 118 -2.67 8.60 17.65
N LEU A 119 -3.00 8.66 18.95
CA LEU A 119 -3.31 7.46 19.73
C LEU A 119 -4.65 6.83 19.31
N GLY A 120 -5.64 7.67 18.96
CA GLY A 120 -6.90 7.22 18.40
C GLY A 120 -6.73 6.58 17.02
N GLU A 121 -5.92 7.16 16.15
CA GLU A 121 -5.56 6.61 14.83
C GLU A 121 -4.88 5.25 14.98
N LEU A 122 -3.92 5.11 15.92
CA LEU A 122 -3.30 3.82 16.24
C LEU A 122 -4.34 2.77 16.67
N MET A 123 -5.36 3.15 17.44
CA MET A 123 -6.45 2.23 17.81
C MET A 123 -7.26 1.80 16.58
N VAL A 124 -7.50 2.69 15.61
CA VAL A 124 -8.17 2.34 14.35
C VAL A 124 -7.31 1.36 13.55
N PHE A 125 -6.03 1.67 13.33
CA PHE A 125 -5.11 0.79 12.60
C PHE A 125 -5.02 -0.61 13.20
N VAL A 126 -4.90 -0.71 14.53
CA VAL A 126 -4.83 -2.01 15.22
C VAL A 126 -6.15 -2.77 15.10
N SER A 127 -7.29 -2.10 15.33
CA SER A 127 -8.60 -2.76 15.34
C SER A 127 -9.05 -3.19 13.94
N VAL A 128 -8.94 -2.31 12.94
CA VAL A 128 -9.30 -2.62 11.56
C VAL A 128 -8.29 -3.56 10.93
N GLY A 129 -6.99 -3.36 11.17
CA GLY A 129 -5.94 -4.28 10.76
C GLY A 129 -6.21 -5.69 11.28
N PHE A 130 -6.53 -5.84 12.57
CA PHE A 130 -6.88 -7.14 13.15
C PHE A 130 -8.10 -7.79 12.47
N LEU A 131 -9.15 -7.01 12.20
CA LEU A 131 -10.36 -7.49 11.52
C LEU A 131 -10.05 -7.97 10.10
N LEU A 132 -9.35 -7.17 9.30
CA LEU A 132 -9.01 -7.50 7.92
C LEU A 132 -8.02 -8.67 7.83
N PHE A 133 -7.00 -8.68 8.70
CA PHE A 133 -6.06 -9.79 8.74
C PHE A 133 -6.68 -11.09 9.26
N SER A 134 -7.75 -11.03 10.07
CA SER A 134 -8.52 -12.23 10.42
C SER A 134 -9.21 -12.83 9.20
N PHE A 135 -9.73 -12.00 8.29
CA PHE A 135 -10.32 -12.46 7.04
C PHE A 135 -9.26 -13.06 6.08
N VAL A 136 -8.10 -12.40 5.96
CA VAL A 136 -6.95 -12.92 5.20
C VAL A 136 -6.45 -14.23 5.81
N GLY A 137 -6.33 -14.31 7.13
CA GLY A 137 -5.91 -15.49 7.87
C GLY A 137 -6.85 -16.67 7.66
N GLY A 138 -8.16 -16.44 7.69
CA GLY A 138 -9.17 -17.43 7.33
C GLY A 138 -8.93 -17.99 5.92
N ALA A 139 -8.80 -17.12 4.91
CA ALA A 139 -8.53 -17.55 3.54
C ALA A 139 -7.16 -18.24 3.38
N TYR A 140 -6.16 -17.85 4.17
CA TYR A 140 -4.82 -18.43 4.17
C TYR A 140 -4.83 -19.91 4.58
N PHE A 141 -5.61 -20.28 5.60
CA PHE A 141 -5.69 -21.68 6.06
C PHE A 141 -6.28 -22.62 5.00
N TYR A 142 -7.17 -22.13 4.15
CA TYR A 142 -7.78 -22.90 3.05
C TYR A 142 -7.04 -22.75 1.71
N SER A 143 -5.92 -22.03 1.68
CA SER A 143 -5.13 -21.83 0.46
C SER A 143 -4.13 -22.96 0.22
N ASP A 144 -3.83 -23.19 -1.06
CA ASP A 144 -2.71 -24.01 -1.49
C ASP A 144 -1.37 -23.33 -1.18
N ASP A 145 -0.26 -24.07 -1.30
CA ASP A 145 1.08 -23.56 -0.96
C ASP A 145 1.44 -22.30 -1.74
N SER A 146 1.05 -22.24 -3.02
CA SER A 146 1.25 -21.04 -3.84
C SER A 146 0.47 -19.83 -3.29
N GLY A 147 -0.79 -19.99 -2.89
CA GLY A 147 -1.57 -18.90 -2.29
C GLY A 147 -1.00 -18.45 -0.95
N LYS A 148 -0.49 -19.38 -0.14
CA LYS A 148 0.17 -19.08 1.14
C LYS A 148 1.44 -18.28 0.95
N GLU A 149 2.32 -18.68 0.03
CA GLU A 149 3.55 -17.93 -0.26
C GLU A 149 3.24 -16.52 -0.75
N ILE A 150 2.26 -16.35 -1.64
CA ILE A 150 1.85 -15.03 -2.09
C ILE A 150 1.34 -14.17 -0.93
N SER A 151 0.53 -14.76 -0.06
CA SER A 151 0.01 -14.06 1.12
C SER A 151 1.10 -13.64 2.09
N LYS A 152 2.17 -14.44 2.27
CA LYS A 152 3.31 -14.05 3.11
C LYS A 152 4.03 -12.83 2.54
N HIS A 153 4.28 -12.80 1.24
CA HIS A 153 4.91 -11.64 0.59
C HIS A 153 4.04 -10.39 0.71
N LEU A 154 2.73 -10.48 0.44
CA LEU A 154 1.82 -9.35 0.61
C LEU A 154 1.75 -8.89 2.07
N PHE A 155 1.74 -9.81 3.04
CA PHE A 155 1.79 -9.47 4.45
C PHE A 155 3.05 -8.68 4.81
N ILE A 156 4.23 -9.13 4.38
CA ILE A 156 5.48 -8.40 4.62
C ILE A 156 5.43 -7.00 3.99
N LEU A 157 4.91 -6.89 2.77
CA LEU A 157 4.82 -5.60 2.08
C LEU A 157 3.83 -4.64 2.75
N VAL A 158 2.66 -5.12 3.20
CA VAL A 158 1.68 -4.29 3.92
C VAL A 158 2.19 -3.90 5.31
N ILE A 159 2.90 -4.79 6.02
CA ILE A 159 3.57 -4.42 7.28
C ILE A 159 4.68 -3.39 7.02
N SER A 160 5.38 -3.47 5.88
CA SER A 160 6.36 -2.45 5.49
C SER A 160 5.68 -1.11 5.19
N LEU A 161 4.49 -1.11 4.59
CA LEU A 161 3.70 0.10 4.37
C LEU A 161 3.28 0.73 5.70
N ALA A 162 2.68 -0.05 6.60
CA ALA A 162 2.28 0.40 7.94
C ALA A 162 3.47 0.87 8.79
N PHE A 163 4.68 0.35 8.55
CA PHE A 163 5.89 0.85 9.18
C PHE A 163 6.19 2.28 8.75
N PHE A 164 6.11 2.62 7.46
CA PHE A 164 6.32 3.99 7.00
C PHE A 164 5.16 4.89 7.44
N GLY A 165 3.93 4.63 7.02
CA GLY A 165 2.78 5.51 7.27
C GLY A 165 2.24 5.57 8.68
N GLY A 166 2.60 4.59 9.53
CA GLY A 166 2.22 4.61 10.95
C GLY A 166 3.41 4.90 11.84
N LEU A 167 4.42 4.03 11.80
CA LEU A 167 5.50 4.10 12.79
C LEU A 167 6.47 5.26 12.52
N VAL A 168 6.89 5.48 11.27
CA VAL A 168 7.80 6.59 10.95
C VAL A 168 7.09 7.93 11.16
N ASP A 169 5.81 8.05 10.81
CA ASP A 169 5.01 9.26 11.10
C ASP A 169 4.95 9.57 12.61
N MET A 170 4.58 8.57 13.44
CA MET A 170 4.53 8.75 14.89
C MET A 170 5.90 9.12 15.48
N LEU A 171 6.99 8.56 14.95
CA LEU A 171 8.35 8.93 15.36
C LEU A 171 8.71 10.36 14.94
N HIS A 172 8.32 10.78 13.73
CA HIS A 172 8.47 12.14 13.23
C HIS A 172 7.78 13.16 14.16
N ILE A 173 6.58 12.85 14.65
CA ILE A 173 5.83 13.69 15.59
C ILE A 173 6.51 13.73 16.98
N ALA A 174 6.97 12.58 17.47
CA ALA A 174 7.56 12.47 18.81
C ALA A 174 8.93 13.17 18.94
N VAL A 175 9.68 13.27 17.84
CA VAL A 175 11.06 13.79 17.82
C VAL A 175 11.13 15.23 17.31
N SER A 176 11.97 16.08 17.92
CA SER A 176 12.06 17.50 17.58
C SER A 176 13.09 17.84 16.51
N PHE A 177 13.96 16.90 16.14
CA PHE A 177 15.03 17.09 15.14
C PHE A 177 14.73 16.30 13.86
N GLY A 178 15.27 16.76 12.73
CA GLY A 178 15.22 15.99 11.48
C GLY A 178 13.84 15.88 10.84
N LYS A 179 12.85 16.70 11.25
CA LYS A 179 11.46 16.60 10.78
C LYS A 179 11.30 16.49 9.24
N PRO A 180 11.96 17.33 8.42
CA PRO A 180 11.84 17.21 6.97
C PRO A 180 12.40 15.90 6.41
N VAL A 181 13.41 15.33 7.07
CA VAL A 181 14.02 14.06 6.67
C VAL A 181 13.12 12.89 7.02
N PHE A 182 12.52 12.89 8.22
CA PHE A 182 11.60 11.81 8.60
C PHE A 182 10.35 11.81 7.74
N ALA A 183 9.76 12.98 7.47
CA ALA A 183 8.58 13.06 6.61
C ALA A 183 8.90 12.64 5.16
N LEU A 184 10.11 12.94 4.66
CA LEU A 184 10.56 12.43 3.37
C LEU A 184 10.76 10.89 3.36
N ILE A 185 11.23 10.32 4.47
CA ILE A 185 11.44 8.87 4.62
C ILE A 185 10.10 8.14 4.72
N GLU A 186 9.14 8.73 5.43
CA GLU A 186 7.76 8.28 5.56
C GLU A 186 7.08 8.22 4.19
N ASP A 187 6.74 9.37 3.61
CA ASP A 187 6.02 9.47 2.34
C ASP A 187 6.78 8.79 1.19
N GLY A 188 8.10 9.02 1.10
CA GLY A 188 8.93 8.41 0.07
C GLY A 188 9.05 6.89 0.22
N GLY A 189 9.05 6.39 1.46
CA GLY A 189 9.06 4.97 1.77
C GLY A 189 7.78 4.29 1.36
N GLU A 190 6.62 4.88 1.67
CA GLU A 190 5.31 4.40 1.24
C GLU A 190 5.22 4.29 -0.29
N MET A 191 5.60 5.37 -1.00
CA MET A 191 5.53 5.40 -2.46
C MET A 191 6.28 4.23 -3.09
N ILE A 192 7.48 3.94 -2.59
CA ILE A 192 8.34 2.84 -3.07
C ILE A 192 7.71 1.48 -2.75
N ILE A 193 7.23 1.27 -1.52
CA ILE A 193 6.59 0.00 -1.13
C ILE A 193 5.32 -0.23 -1.97
N MET A 194 4.52 0.80 -2.20
CA MET A 194 3.34 0.73 -3.06
C MET A 194 3.69 0.35 -4.50
N SER A 195 4.77 0.90 -5.06
CA SER A 195 5.29 0.52 -6.38
C SER A 195 5.71 -0.96 -6.43
N ILE A 196 6.32 -1.46 -5.37
CA ILE A 196 6.70 -2.88 -5.27
C ILE A 196 5.46 -3.77 -5.19
N ILE A 197 4.42 -3.38 -4.44
CA ILE A 197 3.17 -4.16 -4.36
C ILE A 197 2.46 -4.22 -5.71
N VAL A 198 2.29 -3.08 -6.41
CA VAL A 198 1.69 -3.04 -7.76
C VAL A 198 2.44 -3.98 -8.69
N TRP A 199 3.77 -3.86 -8.73
CA TRP A 199 4.62 -4.71 -9.56
C TRP A 199 4.44 -6.18 -9.23
N TYR A 200 4.48 -6.53 -7.94
CA TYR A 200 4.40 -7.91 -7.48
C TYR A 200 3.07 -8.57 -7.87
N VAL A 201 1.95 -7.88 -7.65
CA VAL A 201 0.62 -8.40 -8.04
C VAL A 201 0.48 -8.50 -9.56
N PHE A 202 1.01 -7.51 -10.30
CA PHE A 202 1.03 -7.55 -11.76
C PHE A 202 1.83 -8.74 -12.29
N ASP A 203 2.99 -9.02 -11.70
CA ASP A 203 3.87 -10.14 -12.06
C ASP A 203 3.14 -11.48 -11.87
N ILE A 204 2.51 -11.70 -10.72
CA ILE A 204 1.68 -12.90 -10.44
C ILE A 204 0.60 -13.09 -11.51
N ARG A 205 -0.13 -12.02 -11.83
CA ARG A 205 -1.20 -12.07 -12.85
C ARG A 205 -0.65 -12.43 -14.22
N SER A 206 0.47 -11.83 -14.61
CA SER A 206 1.10 -12.11 -15.90
C SER A 206 1.51 -13.58 -16.02
N HIS A 207 2.00 -14.16 -14.91
CA HIS A 207 2.36 -15.57 -14.83
C HIS A 207 1.16 -16.51 -14.90
N GLN A 208 0.05 -16.19 -14.24
CA GLN A 208 -1.16 -17.00 -14.33
C GLN A 208 -1.76 -17.02 -15.74
N LEU A 209 -1.88 -15.86 -16.40
CA LEU A 209 -2.40 -15.77 -17.76
C LEU A 209 -1.57 -16.61 -18.74
N TYR A 210 -0.24 -16.49 -18.66
CA TYR A 210 0.66 -17.30 -19.50
C TYR A 210 0.46 -18.81 -19.31
N ASN A 211 0.31 -19.27 -18.06
CA ASN A 211 0.12 -20.69 -17.79
C ASN A 211 -1.25 -21.20 -18.30
N SER A 212 -2.29 -20.38 -18.17
CA SER A 212 -3.62 -20.70 -18.70
C SER A 212 -3.64 -20.80 -20.23
N ASP A 213 -3.03 -19.85 -20.93
CA ASP A 213 -2.99 -19.85 -22.41
C ASP A 213 -2.23 -21.08 -22.94
N ASN A 214 -1.11 -21.45 -22.31
CA ASN A 214 -0.36 -22.64 -22.72
C ASN A 214 -1.12 -23.94 -22.46
N ALA A 215 -1.89 -24.03 -21.37
CA ALA A 215 -2.72 -25.21 -21.09
C ALA A 215 -3.77 -25.43 -22.19
N ILE A 216 -4.42 -24.36 -22.64
CA ILE A 216 -5.41 -24.40 -23.73
C ILE A 216 -4.77 -24.85 -25.05
N ILE A 217 -3.59 -24.32 -25.39
CA ILE A 217 -2.88 -24.70 -26.62
C ILE A 217 -2.50 -26.19 -26.60
N VAL A 218 -2.05 -26.72 -25.46
CA VAL A 218 -1.71 -28.15 -25.33
C VAL A 218 -2.94 -29.04 -25.48
N GLU A 219 -4.08 -28.61 -24.94
CA GLU A 219 -5.35 -29.34 -25.05
C GLU A 219 -5.92 -29.34 -26.48
N GLN A 220 -5.75 -28.25 -27.23
CA GLN A 220 -6.15 -28.16 -28.64
C GLN A 220 -5.27 -28.99 -29.60
N ASN A 221 -4.05 -29.35 -29.18
CA ASN A 221 -3.11 -30.14 -29.97
C ASN A 221 -3.09 -31.63 -29.61
N ARG A 222 -4.03 -32.10 -28.78
CA ARG A 222 -4.28 -33.52 -28.46
C ARG A 222 -5.53 -34.01 -29.16
#